data_AF-A0A520I4A8-F1
#
_entry.id   AF-A0A520I4A8-F1
#
_cell.length_a   1.000
_cell.length_b   1.000
_cell.length_c   1.000
_cell.angle_alpha   90.00
_cell.angle_beta   90.00
_cell.angle_gamma   90.00
#
_symmetry.space_group_name_H-M   'P 1'
#
loop_
_entity.id
_entity.type
_entity.pdbx_description
1 polymer ?
#
loop_
_entity_poly.entity_id
_entity_poly.type
_entity_poly.pdbx_seq_one_letter_code
_entity_poly.pdbx_strand_id
1 'polypeptide(L)' 'MAEAFIIDAVRTPRGIGKTGKGALAHMHPQHLAATVLKAIAERNDLD' A
#
# COMPACT_ATOMS: atom_id res chain seq x y z
N MET A 1 28.54 12.63 -5.25
CA MET A 1 27.79 11.40 -4.91
C MET A 1 26.46 11.87 -4.35
N ALA A 2 25.33 11.46 -4.94
CA ALA A 2 24.02 11.87 -4.44
C ALA A 2 23.61 10.95 -3.29
N GLU A 3 23.12 11.54 -2.20
CA GLU A 3 22.56 10.81 -1.08
C GLU A 3 21.12 10.39 -1.41
N ALA A 4 20.73 9.19 -1.02
CA ALA A 4 19.39 8.65 -1.23
C ALA A 4 18.67 8.54 0.11
N PHE A 5 17.53 9.21 0.23
CA PHE A 5 16.73 9.25 1.45
C PHE A 5 15.41 8.49 1.25
N ILE A 6 15.00 7.75 2.28
CA ILE A 6 13.64 7.24 2.40
C ILE A 6 12.85 8.30 3.16
N ILE A 7 12.03 9.06 2.45
CA ILE A 7 11.25 10.15 3.03
C ILE A 7 10.07 9.58 3.83
N ASP A 8 9.44 8.52 3.30
CA ASP A 8 8.22 8.02 3.90
C ASP A 8 7.87 6.58 3.42
N ALA A 9 7.02 5.87 4.19
CA ALA A 9 6.58 4.52 3.87
C ALA A 9 5.15 4.23 4.37
N VAL A 10 4.34 3.57 3.54
CA VAL A 10 2.99 3.07 3.85
C VAL A 10 2.86 1.59 3.53
N ARG A 11 1.82 0.95 4.09
CA ARG A 11 1.45 -0.42 3.75
C ARG A 11 -0.04 -0.64 3.94
N THR A 12 -0.59 -1.68 3.31
CA THR A 12 -1.93 -2.16 3.65
C THR A 12 -1.94 -2.84 5.03
N PRO A 13 -3.12 -2.98 5.66
CA PRO A 13 -3.32 -3.97 6.70
C PRO A 13 -3.00 -5.38 6.18
N ARG A 14 -2.63 -6.28 7.08
CA ARG A 14 -2.35 -7.68 6.70
C ARG A 14 -3.61 -8.52 6.89
N GLY A 15 -4.09 -9.13 5.81
CA GLY A 15 -5.16 -10.14 5.85
C GLY A 15 -4.61 -11.56 6.04
N ILE A 16 -5.48 -12.49 6.43
CA ILE A 16 -5.17 -13.93 6.43
C ILE A 16 -5.05 -14.40 4.97
N GLY A 17 -3.96 -15.09 4.61
CA GLY A 17 -3.70 -15.61 3.26
C GLY A 17 -4.50 -16.88 2.91
N LYS A 18 -5.78 -16.96 3.30
CA LYS A 18 -6.66 -18.10 3.02
C LYS A 18 -7.91 -17.63 2.29
N THR A 19 -8.12 -18.15 1.08
CA THR A 19 -9.32 -17.88 0.26
C THR A 19 -10.59 -18.13 1.05
N GLY A 20 -11.55 -17.20 0.96
CA GLY A 20 -12.83 -17.27 1.69
C GLY A 20 -12.75 -16.98 3.20
N LYS A 21 -11.55 -16.75 3.77
CA LYS A 21 -11.37 -16.42 5.20
C LYS A 21 -10.64 -15.09 5.41
N GLY A 22 -9.72 -14.73 4.52
CA GLY A 22 -8.98 -13.48 4.59
C GLY A 22 -9.84 -12.28 4.24
N ALA A 23 -9.79 -11.23 5.07
CA ALA A 23 -10.48 -9.96 4.81
C ALA A 23 -10.10 -9.33 3.46
N LEU A 24 -8.90 -9.60 2.94
CA LEU A 24 -8.41 -9.10 1.64
C LEU A 24 -8.45 -10.16 0.53
N ALA A 25 -8.88 -11.39 0.83
CA ALA A 25 -8.75 -12.52 -0.10
C ALA A 25 -9.66 -12.44 -1.34
N HIS A 26 -10.66 -11.56 -1.31
CA HIS A 26 -11.57 -11.29 -2.42
C HIS A 26 -11.19 -10.04 -3.23
N MET A 27 -10.16 -9.30 -2.79
CA MET A 27 -9.72 -8.09 -3.48
C MET A 27 -8.74 -8.45 -4.59
N HIS A 28 -8.94 -7.85 -5.77
CA HIS A 28 -7.91 -7.88 -6.79
C HIS A 28 -6.64 -7.16 -6.27
N PRO A 29 -5.43 -7.70 -6.48
CA PRO A 29 -4.19 -7.11 -5.95
C PRO A 29 -3.95 -5.64 -6.33
N GLN A 30 -4.47 -5.20 -7.49
CA GLN A 30 -4.37 -3.80 -7.91
C GLN A 30 -5.09 -2.83 -6.96
N HIS A 31 -6.17 -3.24 -6.30
CA HIS A 31 -6.81 -2.40 -5.28
C HIS A 31 -5.92 -2.22 -4.06
N LEU A 32 -5.17 -3.25 -3.67
CA LEU A 32 -4.20 -3.16 -2.57
C LEU A 32 -3.05 -2.21 -2.93
N ALA A 33 -2.53 -2.31 -4.16
CA ALA A 33 -1.48 -1.42 -4.67
C ALA A 33 -1.98 0.04 -4.79
N ALA A 34 -3.17 0.26 -5.34
CA ALA A 34 -3.76 1.60 -5.45
C ALA A 34 -3.97 2.25 -4.08
N THR A 35 -4.32 1.46 -3.05
CA THR A 35 -4.51 1.97 -1.68
C THR A 35 -3.23 2.61 -1.13
N VAL A 36 -2.08 1.96 -1.31
CA VAL A 36 -0.81 2.50 -0.80
C VAL A 36 -0.30 3.67 -1.65
N LEU A 37 -0.48 3.63 -2.97
CA LEU A 37 -0.10 4.74 -3.84
C LEU A 37 -0.94 6.01 -3.55
N LYS A 38 -2.24 5.84 -3.32
CA LYS A 38 -3.11 6.96 -2.92
C LYS A 38 -2.71 7.53 -1.57
N ALA A 39 -2.50 6.67 -0.57
CA ALA A 39 -2.16 7.12 0.79
C ALA A 39 -0.81 7.85 0.86
N ILE A 40 0.20 7.40 0.11
CA ILE A 40 1.51 8.08 0.11
C ILE A 40 1.44 9.44 -0.58
N ALA A 41 0.67 9.56 -1.67
CA ALA A 41 0.45 10.84 -2.36
C ALA A 41 -0.28 11.84 -1.46
N GLU A 42 -1.39 11.42 -0.83
CA GLU A 42 -2.18 12.28 0.07
C GLU A 42 -1.40 12.72 1.31
N ARG A 43 -0.55 11.87 1.89
CA ARG A 43 0.23 12.20 3.09
C ARG A 43 1.37 13.18 2.81
N ASN A 44 1.88 13.21 1.58
CA ASN A 44 3.06 13.98 1.20
C ASN A 44 2.78 15.08 0.16
N ASP A 45 1.52 15.31 -0.21
CA ASP A 45 1.10 16.32 -1.20
C ASP A 45 1.86 16.18 -2.54
N LEU A 46 1.92 14.93 -3.06
CA LEU A 46 2.63 14.60 -4.30
C LEU A 46 1.74 14.83 -5.54
N ASP A 47 2.32 15.42 -6.60
CA ASP A 47 1.71 15.64 -7.93
C ASP A 47 1.68 14.37 -8.80
#